data_AF-A0A972LXE8-F1
#
_entry.id   AF-A0A972LXE8-F1
#
_cell.length_a   1.000
_cell.length_b   1.000
_cell.length_c   1.000
_cell.angle_alpha   90.00
_cell.angle_beta   90.00
_cell.angle_gamma   90.00
#
_symmetry.space_group_name_H-M   'P 1'
#
loop_
_entity.id
_entity.type
_entity.pdbx_description
1 polymer ?
#
loop_
_entity_poly.entity_id
_entity_poly.type
_entity_poly.pdbx_seq_one_letter_code
_entity_poly.pdbx_strand_id
1 'polypeptide(L)'
;MISGLVATLNTDVELAQSALQAIGLHPALESGPQKGCRLPLVLETRTPAESHDLTNWLGELLGVEHVDVVYVDLGDDSGSFEKLVSHLNK
;
A
#
# COMPACT_ATOMS: atom_id res chain seq x y z
N MET A 1 8.56 -3.79 -4.01
CA MET A 1 8.29 -2.85 -2.92
C MET A 1 7.03 -3.30 -2.24
N ILE A 2 7.05 -3.37 -0.90
CA ILE A 2 5.90 -3.81 -0.12
C ILE A 2 5.51 -2.68 0.83
N SER A 3 4.25 -2.29 0.83
CA SER A 3 3.69 -1.28 1.73
C SER A 3 2.58 -1.90 2.56
N GLY A 4 2.59 -1.65 3.87
CA GLY A 4 1.48 -1.96 4.76
C GLY A 4 0.59 -0.75 4.92
N LEU A 5 -0.70 -0.92 4.66
CA LEU A 5 -1.71 0.14 4.72
C LEU A 5 -2.86 -0.25 5.65
N VAL A 6 -3.58 0.75 6.14
CA VAL A 6 -4.89 0.57 6.78
C VAL A 6 -5.88 1.50 6.10
N ALA A 7 -6.86 0.92 5.42
CA ALA A 7 -8.01 1.67 4.92
C ALA A 7 -9.07 1.77 6.02
N THR A 8 -9.55 2.97 6.29
CA THR A 8 -10.73 3.21 7.12
C THR A 8 -11.93 3.31 6.18
N LEU A 9 -12.82 2.33 6.26
CA LEU A 9 -14.03 2.24 5.45
C LEU A 9 -15.13 3.17 5.98
N ASN A 10 -16.00 3.59 5.08
CA ASN A 10 -17.19 4.37 5.42
C ASN A 10 -18.12 3.61 6.37
N THR A 11 -18.86 4.34 7.19
CA THR A 11 -19.91 3.76 8.05
C THR A 11 -21.17 3.36 7.28
N ASP A 12 -21.39 3.92 6.09
CA ASP A 12 -22.39 3.45 5.14
C ASP A 12 -21.99 2.08 4.58
N VAL A 13 -22.84 1.09 4.83
CA VAL A 13 -22.59 -0.32 4.50
C VAL A 13 -22.49 -0.55 2.99
N GLU A 14 -23.28 0.15 2.18
CA GLU A 14 -23.27 -0.04 0.73
C GLU A 14 -21.99 0.52 0.11
N LEU A 15 -21.58 1.70 0.57
CA LEU A 15 -20.31 2.30 0.14
C LEU A 15 -19.12 1.45 0.58
N ALA A 16 -19.10 1.01 1.84
CA ALA A 16 -18.04 0.15 2.36
C ALA A 16 -17.94 -1.17 1.59
N GLN A 17 -19.07 -1.81 1.29
CA GLN A 17 -19.10 -3.04 0.49
C GLN A 17 -18.60 -2.80 -0.94
N SER A 18 -18.98 -1.70 -1.57
CA SER A 18 -18.49 -1.33 -2.91
C SER A 18 -16.97 -1.15 -2.92
N ALA A 19 -16.40 -0.44 -1.93
CA ALA A 19 -14.96 -0.31 -1.79
C ALA A 19 -14.28 -1.65 -1.53
N LEU A 20 -14.84 -2.51 -0.67
CA LEU A 20 -14.30 -3.85 -0.41
C LEU A 20 -14.24 -4.71 -1.68
N GLN A 21 -15.27 -4.65 -2.53
CA GLN A 21 -15.27 -5.35 -3.81
C GLN A 21 -14.19 -4.80 -4.75
N ALA A 22 -14.09 -3.47 -4.89
CA ALA A 22 -13.07 -2.84 -5.72
C ALA A 22 -11.65 -3.19 -5.26
N ILE A 23 -11.40 -3.16 -3.96
CA ILE A 23 -10.13 -3.54 -3.33
C ILE A 23 -9.82 -5.02 -3.61
N GLY A 24 -10.78 -5.92 -3.40
CA GLY A 24 -10.60 -7.36 -3.60
C GLY A 24 -10.37 -7.77 -5.06
N LEU A 25 -10.71 -6.92 -6.02
CA LEU A 25 -10.43 -7.13 -7.44
C LEU A 25 -9.05 -6.63 -7.87
N HIS A 26 -8.36 -5.87 -7.03
CA HIS A 26 -7.08 -5.29 -7.39
C HIS A 26 -5.92 -6.26 -7.10
N PRO A 27 -5.18 -6.76 -8.12
CA PRO A 27 -4.23 -7.85 -7.94
C PRO A 27 -2.98 -7.48 -7.12
N ALA A 28 -2.69 -6.18 -6.99
CA ALA A 28 -1.58 -5.68 -6.17
C ALA A 28 -1.93 -5.56 -4.67
N LEU A 29 -3.18 -5.82 -4.28
CA LEU A 29 -3.67 -5.67 -2.93
C LEU A 29 -4.08 -7.02 -2.34
N GLU A 30 -3.58 -7.28 -1.13
CA GLU A 30 -4.07 -8.37 -0.29
C GLU A 30 -4.74 -7.76 0.96
N SER A 31 -5.96 -8.20 1.25
CA SER A 31 -6.71 -7.72 2.41
C SER A 31 -6.62 -8.69 3.59
N GLY A 32 -6.38 -8.12 4.77
CA GLY A 32 -6.48 -8.83 6.03
C GLY A 32 -7.90 -8.84 6.59
N PRO A 33 -8.12 -9.52 7.74
CA PRO A 33 -9.41 -9.52 8.41
C PRO A 33 -9.77 -8.10 8.89
N GLN A 34 -10.92 -7.62 8.44
CA GLN A 34 -11.49 -6.33 8.86
C GLN A 34 -11.81 -6.32 10.37
N LYS A 35 -11.55 -5.20 11.04
CA LYS A 35 -11.95 -4.93 12.43
C LYS A 35 -12.70 -3.61 12.53
N GLY A 36 -14.00 -3.66 12.78
CA GLY A 36 -14.85 -2.46 12.72
C GLY A 36 -14.82 -1.86 11.32
N CYS A 37 -14.50 -0.57 11.19
CA CYS A 37 -14.29 0.10 9.90
C CYS A 37 -12.86 -0.04 9.36
N ARG A 38 -11.94 -0.70 10.06
CA ARG A 38 -10.52 -0.76 9.67
C ARG A 38 -10.21 -2.02 8.87
N LEU A 39 -9.67 -1.83 7.67
CA LEU A 39 -9.23 -2.90 6.77
C LEU A 39 -7.71 -2.84 6.60
N PRO A 40 -6.97 -3.80 7.17
CA PRO A 40 -5.55 -3.96 6.89
C PRO A 40 -5.33 -4.37 5.43
N LEU A 41 -4.36 -3.77 4.76
CA LEU A 41 -3.99 -4.07 3.39
C LEU A 41 -2.46 -4.24 3.27
N VAL A 42 -2.04 -5.18 2.43
CA VAL A 42 -0.68 -5.27 1.91
C VAL A 42 -0.72 -4.85 0.45
N LEU A 43 0.13 -3.91 0.08
CA LEU A 43 0.30 -3.42 -1.29
C LEU A 43 1.66 -3.85 -1.81
N GLU A 44 1.68 -4.62 -2.90
CA GLU A 44 2.92 -5.03 -3.57
C GLU A 44 3.03 -4.36 -4.94
N THR A 45 4.09 -3.57 -5.13
CA THR A 45 4.36 -2.86 -6.39
C THR A 45 5.82 -3.00 -6.82
N ARG A 46 6.10 -2.67 -8.09
CA ARG A 46 7.47 -2.69 -8.61
C ARG A 46 8.19 -1.38 -8.35
N THR A 47 7.47 -0.28 -8.28
CA THR A 47 8.06 1.05 -8.12
C THR A 47 7.36 1.87 -7.02
N PRO A 48 8.07 2.86 -6.44
CA PRO A 48 7.43 3.82 -5.53
C PRO A 48 6.32 4.64 -6.18
N ALA A 49 6.43 4.95 -7.48
CA ALA A 49 5.40 5.66 -8.22
C ALA A 49 4.10 4.84 -8.29
N GLU A 50 4.19 3.56 -8.65
CA GLU A 50 3.03 2.64 -8.62
C GLU A 50 2.42 2.54 -7.21
N SER A 51 3.26 2.50 -6.16
CA SER A 51 2.76 2.46 -4.78
C SER A 51 1.99 3.74 -4.43
N HIS A 52 2.47 4.89 -4.87
CA HIS A 52 1.82 6.17 -4.65
C HIS A 52 0.48 6.25 -5.39
N ASP A 53 0.47 5.89 -6.68
CA ASP A 53 -0.74 5.93 -7.51
C ASP A 53 -1.85 5.03 -6.94
N LEU A 54 -1.49 3.83 -6.48
CA LEU A 54 -2.46 2.91 -5.86
C LEU A 54 -2.93 3.36 -4.48
N THR A 55 -2.08 4.04 -3.71
CA THR A 55 -2.49 4.64 -2.44
C THR A 55 -3.46 5.79 -2.66
N ASN A 56 -3.25 6.61 -3.70
CA ASN A 56 -4.18 7.68 -4.09
C ASN A 56 -5.50 7.10 -4.58
N TRP A 57 -5.47 6.09 -5.45
CA TRP A 57 -6.67 5.39 -5.92
C TRP A 57 -7.51 4.84 -4.76
N LEU A 58 -6.89 4.24 -3.73
CA LEU A 58 -7.59 3.81 -2.52
C LEU A 58 -8.30 4.97 -1.81
N GLY A 59 -7.67 6.13 -1.74
CA GLY A 59 -8.26 7.34 -1.14
C GLY A 59 -9.38 7.98 -1.96
N GLU A 60 -9.53 7.63 -3.24
CA GLU A 60 -10.60 8.12 -4.12
C GLU A 60 -11.85 7.22 -4.12
N LEU A 61 -11.77 6.02 -3.54
CA LEU A 61 -12.93 5.13 -3.42
C LEU A 61 -13.96 5.74 -2.46
N LEU A 62 -15.21 5.91 -2.93
CA LEU A 62 -16.30 6.48 -2.11
C LEU A 62 -16.54 5.75 -0.76
N GLY A 63 -16.18 4.47 -0.69
CA GLY A 63 -16.28 3.67 0.54
C GLY A 63 -15.06 3.71 1.44
N VAL A 64 -14.05 4.51 1.14
CA VAL A 64 -12.84 4.71 1.95
C VAL A 64 -12.80 6.16 2.42
N GLU A 65 -12.73 6.35 3.74
CA GLU A 65 -12.61 7.67 4.37
C GLU A 65 -11.16 8.11 4.54
N HIS A 66 -10.26 7.16 4.82
CA HIS A 66 -8.84 7.43 5.03
C HIS A 66 -7.97 6.23 4.69
N VAL A 67 -6.72 6.50 4.29
CA VAL A 67 -5.69 5.48 4.07
C VAL A 67 -4.46 5.87 4.86
N ASP A 68 -4.13 5.07 5.88
CA ASP A 68 -2.93 5.22 6.68
C ASP A 68 -1.82 4.32 6.12
N VAL A 69 -0.64 4.88 5.80
CA VAL A 69 0.55 4.08 5.51
C VAL A 69 1.23 3.73 6.83
N VAL A 70 1.28 2.44 7.17
CA VAL A 70 1.84 1.96 8.45
C VAL A 70 3.20 1.30 8.30
N TYR A 71 3.55 0.87 7.10
CA TYR A 71 4.84 0.26 6.78
C TYR A 71 5.21 0.52 5.33
N VAL A 72 6.50 0.72 5.08
CA VAL A 72 7.07 0.80 3.73
C VAL A 72 8.40 0.05 3.74
N ASP A 73 8.49 -0.99 2.92
CA ASP A 73 9.76 -1.63 2.58
C ASP A 73 10.43 -0.83 1.46
N LEU A 74 11.57 -0.23 1.76
CA LEU A 74 12.35 0.55 0.79
C LEU A 74 13.26 -0.34 -0.08
N GLY A 75 13.31 -1.65 0.18
CA GLY A 75 14.23 -2.58 -0.45
C GLY A 75 15.68 -2.36 0.01
N ASP A 76 16.47 -3.44 0.00
CA ASP A 76 17.92 -3.33 0.15
C ASP A 76 18.51 -2.73 -1.13
N ASP A 77 18.91 -1.47 -1.07
CA ASP A 77 19.82 -0.88 -2.06
C ASP A 77 21.22 -1.49 -1.88
N SER A 78 21.37 -2.77 -2.21
CA SER A 78 22.67 -3.47 -2.21
C SER A 78 23.69 -2.84 -3.18
N GLY A 79 23.26 -1.89 -4.03
CA GLY A 79 24.11 -1.12 -4.94
C GLY A 79 24.86 0.05 -4.29
N SER A 80 24.49 0.52 -3.10
CA SER A 80 25.21 1.63 -2.45
C SER A 80 26.50 1.18 -1.74
N PHE A 81 26.59 -0.09 -1.31
CA PHE A 81 27.81 -0.63 -0.70
C PHE A 81 28.92 -0.91 -1.73
N GLU A 82 28.59 -1.48 -2.90
CA GLU A 82 29.59 -1.75 -3.96
C GLU A 82 30.18 -0.45 -4.56
N LYS A 83 29.37 0.60 -4.72
CA LYS A 83 29.85 1.93 -5.15
C LYS A 83 30.82 2.56 -4.16
N LEU A 84 30.60 2.36 -2.86
CA LEU A 84 31.47 2.81 -1.77
C LEU A 84 32.82 2.07 -1.77
N VAL A 85 32.80 0.74 -1.96
CA VAL A 85 34.02 -0.07 -2.02
C VAL A 85 34.88 0.25 -3.27
N SER A 86 34.26 0.63 -4.40
CA SER A 86 35.02 1.05 -5.59
C SER A 86 35.71 2.42 -5.46
N HIS A 87 35.20 3.31 -4.59
CA HIS A 87 35.80 4.63 -4.34
C HIS A 87 36.91 4.60 -3.28
N LEU A 88 36.93 3.58 -2.42
CA LEU A 88 37.96 3.42 -1.39
C LEU A 88 39.21 2.67 -1.88
N ASN A 89 39.15 2.05 -3.08
CA ASN A 89 40.26 1.32 -3.70
C ASN A 89 40.92 2.08 -4.88
N LYS A 90 40.80 3.41 -4.92
CA LYS A 90 41.50 4.26 -5.90
C LYS A 90 42.59 5.10 -5.23
#